data_AF-A0A2S6IDE2-F1
#
_entry.id   AF-A0A2S6IDE2-F1
#
_cell.length_a   1.000
_cell.length_b   1.000
_cell.length_c   1.000
_cell.angle_alpha   90.00
_cell.angle_beta   90.00
_cell.angle_gamma   90.00
#
_symmetry.space_group_name_H-M   'P 1'
#
loop_
_entity.id
_entity.type
_entity.pdbx_description
1 polymer ?
#
loop_
_entity_poly.entity_id
_entity_poly.type
_entity_poly.pdbx_seq_one_letter_code
_entity_poly.pdbx_strand_id
1 'polypeptide(L)'
;MGGDEKAGLVVESLLARIAELEPRTVGAEALEPDLQALADYLADHREAWPAIKRRFVRLLREYPPGTTDVMQFCMYRFQWPEIEQTARQLLVEATDHRLRRAYEAVLEVYTLPWEDRDIYRAYRAAEPRTS
;
A
#
# COMPACT_ATOMS: atom_id res chain seq x y z
N MET A 1 -3.16 1.03 28.29
CA MET A 1 -3.73 0.29 27.14
C MET A 1 -4.77 1.19 26.50
N GLY A 2 -4.62 1.65 25.26
CA GLY A 2 -5.69 2.46 24.65
C GLY A 2 -5.42 3.15 23.30
N GLY A 3 -4.16 3.45 22.95
CA GLY A 3 -3.82 4.10 21.67
C GLY A 3 -3.58 3.09 20.55
N ASP A 4 -2.60 2.20 20.74
CA ASP A 4 -2.16 1.24 19.72
C ASP A 4 -3.26 0.26 19.27
N GLU A 5 -4.12 -0.16 20.19
CA GLU A 5 -5.21 -1.11 19.90
C GLU A 5 -6.28 -0.46 19.01
N LYS A 6 -6.63 0.79 19.28
CA LYS A 6 -7.58 1.55 18.47
C LYS A 6 -7.00 1.84 17.08
N ALA A 7 -5.71 2.13 17.00
CA ALA A 7 -5.02 2.36 15.74
C ALA A 7 -4.97 1.12 14.84
N GLY A 8 -4.70 -0.05 15.44
CA GLY A 8 -4.77 -1.33 14.75
C GLY A 8 -6.16 -1.57 14.15
N LEU A 9 -7.23 -1.34 14.92
CA LEU A 9 -8.60 -1.58 14.45
C LEU A 9 -9.00 -0.70 13.26
N VAL A 10 -8.58 0.58 13.23
CA VAL A 10 -8.86 1.47 12.09
C VAL A 10 -8.15 0.98 10.83
N VAL A 11 -6.87 0.63 10.95
CA VAL A 11 -6.08 0.10 9.82
C VAL A 11 -6.70 -1.20 9.29
N GLU A 12 -7.04 -2.15 10.16
CA GLU A 12 -7.68 -3.40 9.73
C GLU A 12 -9.04 -3.15 9.08
N SER A 13 -9.84 -2.23 9.61
CA SER A 13 -11.14 -1.90 9.02
C SER A 13 -11.01 -1.32 7.61
N LEU A 14 -10.02 -0.46 7.37
CA LEU A 14 -9.76 0.11 6.04
C LEU A 14 -9.23 -0.95 5.08
N LEU A 15 -8.27 -1.77 5.52
CA LEU A 15 -7.74 -2.87 4.71
C LEU A 15 -8.82 -3.89 4.33
N ALA A 16 -9.72 -4.23 5.27
CA ALA A 16 -10.83 -5.15 5.01
C ALA A 16 -11.81 -4.58 3.97
N ARG A 17 -12.12 -3.28 4.04
CA ARG A 17 -12.98 -2.62 3.05
C ARG A 17 -12.36 -2.60 1.66
N ILE A 18 -11.06 -2.29 1.57
CA ILE A 18 -10.34 -2.32 0.30
C ILE A 18 -10.35 -3.74 -0.29
N ALA A 19 -10.07 -4.76 0.53
CA ALA A 19 -10.09 -6.14 0.09
C ALA A 19 -11.48 -6.64 -0.35
N GLU A 20 -12.56 -6.09 0.24
CA GLU A 20 -13.92 -6.38 -0.21
C GLU A 20 -14.26 -5.71 -1.54
N LEU A 21 -13.81 -4.47 -1.74
CA LEU A 21 -14.14 -3.65 -2.90
C LEU A 21 -13.35 -4.04 -4.15
N GLU A 22 -12.05 -4.34 -4.02
CA GLU A 22 -11.15 -4.57 -5.15
C GLU A 22 -11.69 -5.55 -6.20
N PRO A 23 -12.19 -6.75 -5.85
CA PRO A 23 -12.67 -7.71 -6.86
C PRO A 23 -13.97 -7.27 -7.55
N ARG A 24 -14.64 -6.21 -7.07
CA ARG A 24 -15.91 -5.70 -7.57
C ARG A 24 -15.75 -4.41 -8.39
N THR A 25 -14.54 -3.90 -8.51
CA THR A 25 -14.26 -2.58 -9.10
C THR A 25 -13.26 -2.69 -10.23
N VAL A 26 -13.37 -1.80 -11.22
CA VAL A 26 -12.38 -1.66 -12.29
C VAL A 26 -11.70 -0.30 -12.11
N GLY A 27 -10.38 -0.32 -11.94
CA GLY A 27 -9.58 0.87 -11.69
C GLY A 27 -9.59 1.36 -10.24
N ALA A 28 -8.78 2.37 -9.95
CA ALA A 28 -8.53 2.84 -8.58
C ALA A 28 -9.64 3.74 -8.00
N GLU A 29 -10.55 4.28 -8.82
CA GLU A 29 -11.47 5.36 -8.41
C GLU A 29 -12.37 4.98 -7.23
N ALA A 30 -12.81 3.72 -7.17
CA ALA A 30 -13.68 3.23 -6.10
C ALA A 30 -12.89 2.87 -4.83
N LEU A 31 -11.60 2.55 -4.95
CA LEU A 31 -10.71 2.22 -3.83
C LEU A 31 -10.07 3.47 -3.23
N GLU A 32 -9.86 4.50 -4.05
CA GLU A 32 -9.09 5.69 -3.72
C GLU A 32 -9.58 6.41 -2.45
N PRO A 33 -10.89 6.55 -2.17
CA PRO A 33 -11.34 7.16 -0.92
C PRO A 33 -10.83 6.40 0.33
N ASP A 34 -10.84 5.07 0.29
CA ASP A 34 -10.38 4.24 1.41
C ASP A 34 -8.84 4.18 1.48
N LEU A 35 -8.16 4.22 0.33
CA LEU A 35 -6.70 4.36 0.26
C LEU A 35 -6.23 5.72 0.81
N GLN A 36 -6.93 6.80 0.49
CA GLN A 36 -6.65 8.14 1.00
C GLN A 36 -6.92 8.21 2.51
N ALA A 37 -8.04 7.67 2.98
CA ALA A 37 -8.34 7.59 4.41
C ALA A 37 -7.27 6.79 5.18
N LEU A 38 -6.78 5.69 4.59
CA LEU A 38 -5.66 4.95 5.16
C LEU A 38 -4.41 5.82 5.21
N ALA A 39 -4.00 6.44 4.10
CA ALA A 39 -2.80 7.27 4.05
C ALA A 39 -2.87 8.46 5.04
N ASP A 40 -4.01 9.12 5.16
CA ASP A 40 -4.17 10.22 6.11
C ASP A 40 -4.11 9.72 7.56
N TYR A 41 -4.74 8.59 7.85
CA TYR A 41 -4.61 7.94 9.15
C TYR A 41 -3.16 7.62 9.49
N LEU A 42 -2.39 7.07 8.53
CA LEU A 42 -0.96 6.79 8.69
C LEU A 42 -0.16 8.06 8.94
N ALA A 43 -0.47 9.16 8.25
CA ALA A 43 0.24 10.43 8.40
C ALA A 43 0.05 11.03 9.80
N ASP A 44 -1.15 10.88 10.37
CA ASP A 44 -1.54 11.44 11.66
C ASP A 44 -1.06 10.61 12.86
N HIS A 45 -0.78 9.31 12.67
CA HIS A 45 -0.44 8.37 13.75
C HIS A 45 0.97 7.77 13.57
N ARG A 46 1.98 8.63 13.50
CA ARG A 46 3.38 8.22 13.25
C ARG A 46 3.96 7.36 14.36
N GLU A 47 3.50 7.56 15.59
CA GLU A 47 3.84 6.75 16.75
C GLU A 47 3.48 5.27 16.57
N ALA A 48 2.45 4.97 15.77
CA ALA A 48 1.99 3.61 15.49
C ALA A 48 2.72 2.95 14.30
N TRP A 49 3.57 3.68 13.57
CA TRP A 49 4.26 3.17 12.38
C TRP A 49 5.01 1.85 12.59
N PRO A 50 5.74 1.61 13.70
CA PRO A 50 6.42 0.33 13.89
C PRO A 50 5.48 -0.87 13.86
N ALA A 51 4.27 -0.75 14.43
CA ALA A 51 3.26 -1.80 14.40
C ALA A 51 2.62 -1.93 13.00
N ILE A 52 2.31 -0.81 12.38
CA ILE A 52 1.69 -0.76 11.04
C ILE A 52 2.62 -1.31 9.97
N LYS A 53 3.92 -0.98 10.00
CA LYS A 53 4.93 -1.54 9.09
C LYS A 53 4.94 -3.06 9.17
N ARG A 54 4.93 -3.64 10.37
CA ARG A 54 4.84 -5.10 10.55
C ARG A 54 3.56 -5.66 9.93
N ARG A 55 2.44 -4.93 10.06
CA ARG A 55 1.17 -5.32 9.42
C ARG A 55 1.25 -5.27 7.89
N PHE A 56 1.88 -4.26 7.31
CA PHE A 56 2.10 -4.15 5.86
C PHE A 56 3.03 -5.26 5.34
N VAL A 57 4.11 -5.58 6.06
CA VAL A 57 4.95 -6.75 5.75
C VAL A 57 4.12 -8.03 5.73
N ARG A 58 3.22 -8.20 6.70
CA ARG A 58 2.30 -9.35 6.74
C ARG A 58 1.32 -9.33 5.57
N LEU A 59 0.79 -8.15 5.21
CA LEU A 59 -0.11 -7.97 4.06
C LEU A 59 0.56 -8.42 2.75
N LEU A 60 1.82 -8.06 2.52
CA LEU A 60 2.59 -8.51 1.36
C LEU A 60 2.75 -10.03 1.30
N ARG A 61 2.82 -10.72 2.46
CA ARG A 61 2.97 -12.17 2.50
C ARG A 61 1.66 -12.92 2.30
N GLU A 62 0.57 -12.38 2.85
CA GLU A 62 -0.77 -12.97 2.73
C GLU A 62 -1.41 -12.67 1.37
N TYR A 63 -1.03 -11.54 0.78
CA TYR A 63 -1.47 -11.03 -0.51
C TYR A 63 -3.00 -11.08 -0.75
N PRO A 64 -3.82 -10.55 0.17
CA PRO A 64 -5.27 -10.44 -0.08
C PRO A 64 -5.57 -9.47 -1.25
N PRO A 65 -6.79 -9.49 -1.80
CA PRO A 65 -7.25 -8.50 -2.78
C PRO A 65 -6.96 -7.06 -2.34
N GLY A 66 -6.58 -6.20 -3.29
CA GLY A 66 -6.22 -4.79 -3.04
C GLY A 66 -4.84 -4.56 -2.40
N THR A 67 -4.04 -5.60 -2.18
CA THR A 67 -2.67 -5.44 -1.66
C THR A 67 -1.82 -4.53 -2.55
N THR A 68 -1.89 -4.69 -3.88
CA THR A 68 -1.14 -3.85 -4.82
C THR A 68 -1.48 -2.37 -4.64
N ASP A 69 -2.77 -2.03 -4.64
CA ASP A 69 -3.22 -0.64 -4.53
C ASP A 69 -2.83 -0.03 -3.19
N VAL A 70 -2.99 -0.76 -2.08
CA VAL A 70 -2.55 -0.31 -0.75
C VAL A 70 -1.06 0.00 -0.75
N MET A 71 -0.25 -0.90 -1.30
CA MET A 71 1.20 -0.78 -1.30
C MET A 71 1.65 0.37 -2.20
N GLN A 72 1.18 0.42 -3.44
CA GLN A 72 1.50 1.50 -4.37
C GLN A 72 1.05 2.86 -3.82
N PHE A 73 -0.19 2.96 -3.34
CA PHE A 73 -0.71 4.24 -2.86
C PHE A 73 0.05 4.73 -1.63
N CYS A 74 0.27 3.87 -0.64
CA CYS A 74 0.93 4.27 0.61
C CYS A 74 2.44 4.46 0.41
N MET A 75 3.11 3.58 -0.32
CA MET A 75 4.58 3.62 -0.43
C MET A 75 5.07 4.75 -1.32
N TYR A 76 4.23 5.25 -2.24
CA TYR A 76 4.54 6.50 -2.94
C TYR A 76 4.73 7.67 -1.97
N ARG A 77 3.86 7.73 -0.94
CA ARG A 77 3.86 8.79 0.08
C ARG A 77 4.92 8.57 1.17
N PHE A 78 5.04 7.34 1.68
CA PHE A 78 5.81 7.07 2.91
C PHE A 78 7.17 6.41 2.70
N GLN A 79 7.38 5.74 1.58
CA GLN A 79 8.65 5.10 1.21
C GLN A 79 9.31 4.28 2.33
N TRP A 80 8.57 3.38 2.95
CA TRP A 80 9.16 2.54 4.00
C TRP A 80 10.12 1.51 3.38
N PRO A 81 11.43 1.56 3.69
CA PRO A 81 12.42 0.65 3.09
C PRO A 81 12.18 -0.80 3.47
N GLU A 82 11.58 -1.05 4.64
CA GLU A 82 11.28 -2.41 5.10
C GLU A 82 10.24 -3.10 4.20
N ILE A 83 9.33 -2.32 3.60
CA ILE A 83 8.33 -2.81 2.65
C ILE A 83 8.99 -3.09 1.29
N GLU A 84 9.86 -2.20 0.82
CA GLU A 84 10.64 -2.40 -0.40
C GLU A 84 11.48 -3.68 -0.31
N GLN A 85 12.24 -3.83 0.77
CA GLN A 85 13.09 -5.00 1.00
C GLN A 85 12.27 -6.28 1.05
N THR A 86 11.12 -6.26 1.72
CA THR A 86 10.21 -7.40 1.79
C THR A 86 9.67 -7.77 0.40
N ALA A 87 9.21 -6.80 -0.39
CA ALA A 87 8.71 -7.03 -1.74
C ALA A 87 9.81 -7.59 -2.67
N ARG A 88 11.06 -7.08 -2.57
CA ARG A 88 12.21 -7.63 -3.31
C ARG A 88 12.50 -9.09 -2.94
N GLN A 89 12.45 -9.41 -1.64
CA GLN A 89 12.65 -10.79 -1.18
C GLN A 89 11.55 -11.71 -1.73
N LEU A 90 10.29 -11.32 -1.58
CA LEU A 90 9.15 -12.11 -2.06
C LEU A 90 9.15 -12.28 -3.58
N LEU A 91 9.61 -11.28 -4.33
CA LEU A 91 9.79 -11.39 -5.78
C LEU A 91 10.80 -12.47 -6.18
N VAL A 92 11.91 -12.59 -5.44
CA VAL A 92 12.93 -13.64 -5.68
C VAL A 92 12.37 -15.02 -5.36
N GLU A 93 11.58 -15.13 -4.28
CA GLU A 93 10.99 -16.40 -3.81
C GLU A 93 9.76 -16.83 -4.62
N ALA A 94 9.09 -15.90 -5.32
CA ALA A 94 7.85 -16.17 -6.03
C ALA A 94 8.07 -17.06 -7.26
N THR A 95 7.41 -18.21 -7.24
CA THR A 95 7.32 -19.15 -8.37
C THR A 95 6.11 -18.89 -9.26
N ASP A 96 5.04 -18.28 -8.71
CA ASP A 96 3.85 -17.89 -9.47
C ASP A 96 4.11 -16.59 -10.25
N HIS A 97 3.97 -16.63 -11.57
CA HIS A 97 4.11 -15.48 -12.45
C HIS A 97 3.19 -14.31 -12.09
N ARG A 98 1.96 -14.58 -11.62
CA ARG A 98 1.02 -13.53 -11.21
C ARG A 98 1.53 -12.79 -9.99
N LEU A 99 1.97 -13.52 -8.96
CA LEU A 99 2.55 -12.92 -7.76
C LEU A 99 3.84 -12.16 -8.07
N ARG A 100 4.70 -12.69 -8.96
CA ARG A 100 5.89 -11.98 -9.42
C ARG A 100 5.53 -10.62 -10.04
N ARG A 101 4.59 -10.60 -10.98
CA ARG A 101 4.10 -9.35 -11.60
C ARG A 101 3.54 -8.39 -10.57
N ALA A 102 2.82 -8.91 -9.59
CA ALA A 102 2.20 -8.11 -8.56
C ALA A 102 3.26 -7.50 -7.60
N TYR A 103 4.33 -8.22 -7.26
CA TYR A 103 5.47 -7.66 -6.52
C TYR A 103 6.31 -6.69 -7.35
N GLU A 104 6.48 -6.92 -8.66
CA GLU A 104 7.09 -5.95 -9.58
C GLU A 104 6.32 -4.62 -9.55
N ALA A 105 4.99 -4.66 -9.69
CA ALA A 105 4.12 -3.48 -9.64
C ALA A 105 4.22 -2.73 -8.30
N VAL A 106 4.34 -3.46 -7.17
CA VAL A 106 4.59 -2.84 -5.86
C VAL A 106 5.95 -2.13 -5.82
N LEU A 107 6.97 -2.68 -6.46
CA LEU A 107 8.32 -2.10 -6.46
C LEU A 107 8.47 -0.89 -7.38
N GLU A 108 7.65 -0.78 -8.42
CA GLU A 108 7.67 0.36 -9.36
C GLU A 108 7.46 1.70 -8.65
N VAL A 109 6.71 1.73 -7.55
CA VAL A 109 6.48 2.95 -6.76
C VAL A 109 7.77 3.54 -6.16
N TYR A 110 8.82 2.72 -6.01
CA TYR A 110 10.14 3.14 -5.53
C TYR A 110 11.06 3.63 -6.66
N THR A 111 10.65 3.48 -7.92
CA THR A 111 11.38 3.98 -9.08
C THR A 111 10.75 5.27 -9.58
N LEU A 112 11.57 6.27 -9.92
CA LEU A 112 11.10 7.52 -10.51
C LEU A 112 11.53 7.60 -11.99
N PRO A 113 10.62 7.99 -12.90
CA PRO A 113 9.21 8.28 -12.65
C PRO A 113 8.38 7.00 -12.42
N TRP A 114 7.39 7.06 -11.51
CA TRP A 114 6.36 6.02 -11.39
C TRP A 114 5.24 6.37 -12.38
N GLU A 115 5.14 5.59 -13.47
CA GLU A 115 4.23 5.88 -14.58
C GLU A 115 2.76 5.77 -14.16
N ASP A 116 2.41 4.72 -13.42
CA ASP A 116 1.04 4.44 -12.99
C ASP A 116 0.53 5.36 -11.87
N ARG A 117 1.29 6.37 -11.45
CA ARG A 117 0.83 7.30 -10.40
C ARG A 117 -0.46 8.04 -10.78
N ASP A 118 -0.71 8.24 -12.07
CA ASP A 118 -1.82 9.03 -12.59
C ASP A 118 -3.18 8.30 -12.55
N ILE A 119 -3.16 6.99 -12.26
CA ILE A 119 -4.37 6.20 -11.99
C ILE A 119 -5.06 6.68 -10.71
N TYR A 120 -4.30 7.24 -9.75
CA TYR A 120 -4.80 7.83 -8.52
C TYR A 120 -4.98 9.34 -8.69
N ARG A 121 -6.18 9.86 -8.45
CA ARG A 121 -6.49 11.29 -8.54
C ARG A 121 -5.60 12.12 -7.61
N ALA A 122 -5.29 11.61 -6.42
CA ALA A 122 -4.42 12.21 -5.42
C ALA A 122 -3.00 12.47 -5.94
N TYR A 123 -2.50 11.67 -6.89
CA TYR A 123 -1.14 11.76 -7.40
C TYR A 123 -1.04 12.26 -8.85
N ARG A 124 -2.15 12.32 -9.58
CA ARG A 124 -2.22 12.82 -10.96
C ARG A 124 -1.71 14.25 -11.14
N ALA A 125 -1.98 15.12 -10.17
CA ALA A 125 -1.57 16.54 -10.19
C ALA A 125 -0.29 16.83 -9.39
N ALA A 126 0.32 15.81 -8.76
CA ALA A 126 1.50 16.00 -7.94
C ALA A 126 2.75 16.15 -8.81
N GLU A 127 3.54 17.20 -8.57
CA GLU A 127 4.86 17.35 -9.21
C GLU A 127 5.71 16.07 -8.98
N PRO A 128 6.51 15.64 -9.97
CA PRO A 128 7.45 14.54 -9.75
C PRO A 128 8.34 14.90 -8.57
N ARG A 129 8.47 13.96 -7.64
CA ARG A 129 9.32 14.12 -6.46
C ARG A 129 10.72 14.57 -6.89
N THR A 130 11.17 15.72 -6.40
CA THR A 130 12.57 16.10 -6.44
C THR A 130 13.33 15.26 -5.42
N SER A 131 14.29 14.46 -5.92
CA SER A 131 15.20 13.64 -5.11
C SER A 131 16.09 14.47 -4.19
#